data_AF-A0A0Q8TB90-F1
#
_entry.id   AF-A0A0Q8TB90-F1
#
_cell.length_a   1.000
_cell.length_b   1.000
_cell.length_c   1.000
_cell.angle_alpha   90.00
_cell.angle_beta   90.00
_cell.angle_gamma   90.00
#
_symmetry.space_group_name_H-M   'P 1'
#
loop_
_entity.id
_entity.type
_entity.pdbx_description
1 polymer ?
#
loop_
_entity_poly.entity_id
_entity_poly.type
_entity_poly.pdbx_seq_one_letter_code
_entity_poly.pdbx_strand_id
1 'polypeptide(L)'
;MKQPARAKRLARQAPLPVTPGSLGLDATLYADAVRYLFDRPVPGRKEREWYWDMDGPEFEATPLQWTHIQTVLFANAGIDLAPYSDEQVGMGLTHVMSNNAGDIPLMAADPSVPLADAMRMLQAFPRLWSDCIGPRLAHVHESIGSSSGRLGYACYMWFDVWPTFWNARHIPEWRDAMWQVFCHMLEVPCREVQVSGLHGIGHEGSHLQRPRELQERVEQFIRSVPAHDEELKNYARAAAHGMVQ
;
A
#
# COMPACT_ATOMS: atom_id res chain seq x y z
N MET A 1 15.85 -15.38 24.55
CA MET A 1 16.68 -14.23 24.16
C MET A 1 15.96 -12.94 24.53
N LYS A 2 16.60 -12.01 25.24
CA LYS A 2 16.00 -10.73 25.64
C LYS A 2 16.14 -9.72 24.50
N GLN A 3 15.04 -9.20 23.95
CA GLN A 3 15.07 -8.09 23.00
C GLN A 3 15.71 -6.84 23.65
N PRO A 4 16.58 -6.09 22.93
CA PRO A 4 17.28 -4.93 23.47
C PRO A 4 16.31 -3.79 23.79
N ALA A 5 16.58 -3.04 24.86
CA ALA A 5 15.72 -1.97 25.40
C ALA A 5 15.38 -0.85 24.39
N ARG A 6 16.17 -0.71 23.32
CA ARG A 6 15.91 0.23 22.21
C ARG A 6 14.73 -0.21 21.33
N ALA A 7 14.57 -1.51 21.07
CA ALA A 7 13.43 -2.06 20.33
C ALA A 7 12.12 -1.93 21.12
N LYS A 8 12.19 -2.09 22.45
CA LYS A 8 11.05 -1.84 23.36
C LYS A 8 10.67 -0.37 23.48
N ARG A 9 11.56 0.57 23.15
CA ARG A 9 11.29 2.02 23.25
C ARG A 9 10.62 2.58 22.00
N LEU A 10 10.89 1.99 20.83
CA LEU A 10 10.20 2.30 19.57
C LEU A 10 8.81 1.66 19.48
N ALA A 11 8.61 0.50 20.12
CA ALA A 11 7.31 -0.19 20.17
C ALA A 11 6.31 0.35 21.23
N ARG A 12 6.68 1.37 22.03
CA ARG A 12 5.94 1.80 23.24
C ARG A 12 5.23 3.14 23.17
N GLN A 13 5.27 3.82 22.04
CA GLN A 13 4.36 4.91 21.75
C GLN A 13 3.62 4.51 20.49
N ALA A 14 2.36 4.10 20.62
CA ALA A 14 1.47 4.13 19.47
C ALA A 14 1.59 5.55 18.90
N PRO A 15 2.01 5.72 17.63
CA PRO A 15 2.03 7.05 17.03
C PRO A 15 0.66 7.66 17.23
N LEU A 16 0.60 8.95 17.59
CA LEU A 16 -0.66 9.67 17.75
C LEU A 16 -1.57 9.36 16.56
N PRO A 17 -2.89 9.15 16.77
CA PRO A 17 -3.82 8.92 15.68
C PRO A 17 -3.65 10.02 14.64
N VAL A 18 -3.34 9.64 13.41
CA VAL A 18 -3.26 10.58 12.29
C VAL A 18 -4.70 10.96 11.98
N THR A 19 -5.07 12.20 12.23
CA THR A 19 -6.43 12.71 11.97
C THR A 19 -6.37 13.78 10.89
N PRO A 20 -7.49 14.09 10.20
CA PRO A 20 -7.53 15.20 9.25
C PRO A 20 -6.98 16.51 9.87
N GLY A 21 -7.47 16.86 11.06
CA GLY A 21 -7.05 18.08 11.77
C GLY A 21 -5.55 18.10 12.11
N SER A 22 -4.92 16.95 12.37
CA SER A 22 -3.48 16.88 12.64
C SER A 22 -2.59 17.24 11.44
N LEU A 23 -3.16 17.21 10.23
CA LEU A 23 -2.49 17.60 8.98
C LEU A 23 -2.98 18.95 8.43
N GLY A 24 -3.91 19.61 9.12
CA GLY A 24 -4.58 20.80 8.58
C GLY A 24 -5.58 20.48 7.46
N LEU A 25 -6.00 19.22 7.34
CA LEU A 25 -7.03 18.78 6.41
C LEU A 25 -8.40 18.95 7.07
N ASP A 26 -9.33 19.55 6.34
CA ASP A 26 -10.72 19.65 6.78
C ASP A 26 -11.36 18.25 6.90
N ALA A 27 -12.05 18.01 8.02
CA ALA A 27 -12.62 16.70 8.31
C ALA A 27 -13.79 16.35 7.37
N THR A 28 -14.54 17.34 6.89
CA THR A 28 -15.62 17.11 5.92
C THR A 28 -15.04 16.81 4.54
N LEU A 29 -14.00 17.54 4.10
CA LEU A 29 -13.29 17.22 2.86
C LEU A 29 -12.74 15.79 2.88
N TYR A 30 -12.16 15.36 4.00
CA TYR A 30 -11.69 13.98 4.16
C TYR A 30 -12.83 12.96 4.05
N ALA A 31 -13.92 13.16 4.78
CA ALA A 31 -15.08 12.26 4.74
C ALA A 31 -15.69 12.19 3.32
N ASP A 32 -15.74 13.31 2.62
CA ASP A 32 -16.23 13.41 1.26
C ASP A 32 -15.32 12.66 0.28
N ALA A 33 -13.99 12.75 0.46
CA ALA A 33 -13.03 11.99 -0.32
C ALA A 33 -13.17 10.46 -0.09
N VAL A 34 -13.36 10.02 1.16
CA VAL A 34 -13.60 8.60 1.47
C VAL A 34 -14.88 8.11 0.80
N ARG A 35 -15.97 8.88 0.87
CA ARG A 35 -17.21 8.54 0.15
C ARG A 35 -17.02 8.52 -1.36
N TYR A 36 -16.32 9.51 -1.90
CA TYR A 36 -15.98 9.56 -3.32
C TYR A 36 -15.20 8.33 -3.77
N LEU A 37 -14.26 7.82 -2.97
CA LEU A 37 -13.44 6.66 -3.33
C LEU A 37 -14.16 5.32 -3.16
N PHE A 38 -14.94 5.17 -2.08
CA PHE A 38 -15.39 3.85 -1.61
C PHE A 38 -16.91 3.69 -1.54
N ASP A 39 -17.67 4.78 -1.42
CA ASP A 39 -19.14 4.76 -1.41
C ASP A 39 -19.70 4.87 -2.83
N ARG A 40 -19.28 3.95 -3.68
CA ARG A 40 -19.73 3.85 -5.07
C ARG A 40 -20.33 2.49 -5.38
N PRO A 41 -21.34 2.43 -6.27
CA PRO A 41 -21.82 1.17 -6.80
C PRO A 41 -20.67 0.38 -7.43
N VAL A 42 -20.64 -0.92 -7.14
CA VAL A 42 -19.71 -1.86 -7.75
C VAL A 42 -20.34 -2.37 -9.05
N PRO A 43 -19.75 -2.08 -10.22
CA PRO A 43 -20.30 -2.53 -11.49
C PRO A 43 -20.23 -4.05 -11.63
N GLY A 44 -21.16 -4.64 -12.37
CA GLY A 44 -21.13 -6.05 -12.74
C GLY A 44 -19.91 -6.40 -13.60
N ARG A 45 -19.60 -7.70 -13.76
CA ARG A 45 -18.40 -8.18 -14.50
C ARG A 45 -18.28 -7.68 -15.95
N LYS A 46 -19.39 -7.27 -16.57
CA LYS A 46 -19.45 -6.77 -17.96
C LYS A 46 -19.58 -5.26 -18.04
N GLU A 47 -19.73 -4.61 -16.90
CA GLU A 47 -19.90 -3.16 -16.81
C GLU A 47 -18.54 -2.51 -16.59
N ARG A 48 -18.45 -1.26 -17.04
CA ARG A 48 -17.23 -0.47 -16.91
C ARG A 48 -17.03 -0.06 -15.46
N GLU A 49 -15.78 -0.10 -14.99
CA GLU A 49 -15.41 0.40 -13.67
C GLU A 49 -15.63 1.92 -13.57
N TRP A 50 -16.09 2.40 -12.42
CA TRP A 50 -16.58 3.78 -12.28
C TRP A 50 -15.51 4.85 -12.49
N TYR A 51 -14.23 4.55 -12.28
CA TYR A 51 -13.13 5.50 -12.52
C TYR A 51 -12.80 5.67 -14.01
N TRP A 52 -13.41 4.89 -14.89
CA TRP A 52 -13.35 5.08 -16.35
C TRP A 52 -14.62 5.72 -16.92
N ASP A 53 -15.53 6.14 -16.04
CA ASP A 53 -16.72 6.90 -16.42
C ASP A 53 -16.36 8.37 -16.55
N MET A 54 -16.31 8.86 -17.79
CA MET A 54 -15.97 10.25 -18.11
C MET A 54 -17.06 11.24 -17.68
N ASP A 55 -18.29 10.76 -17.46
CA ASP A 55 -19.43 11.57 -17.02
C ASP A 55 -19.67 11.42 -15.51
N GLY A 56 -18.78 10.70 -14.81
CA GLY A 56 -18.84 10.48 -13.38
C GLY A 56 -18.59 11.77 -12.58
N PRO A 57 -19.06 11.83 -11.32
CA PRO A 57 -18.74 12.96 -10.46
C PRO A 57 -17.24 13.01 -10.20
N GLU A 58 -16.64 14.19 -10.36
CA GLU A 58 -15.25 14.50 -10.07
C GLU A 58 -15.10 14.96 -8.60
N PHE A 59 -13.90 14.78 -8.03
CA PHE A 59 -13.57 15.29 -6.70
C PHE A 59 -12.33 16.17 -6.78
N GLU A 60 -12.53 17.44 -6.44
CA GLU A 60 -11.50 18.47 -6.51
C GLU A 60 -10.75 18.55 -5.18
N ALA A 61 -9.46 18.27 -5.23
CA ALA A 61 -8.53 18.50 -4.15
C ALA A 61 -7.14 18.81 -4.73
N THR A 62 -6.42 19.72 -4.07
CA THR A 62 -5.04 20.04 -4.42
C THR A 62 -4.11 18.83 -4.18
N PRO A 63 -2.92 18.77 -4.82
CA PRO A 63 -1.95 17.69 -4.56
C PRO A 63 -1.60 17.51 -3.07
N LEU A 64 -1.49 18.61 -2.33
CA LEU A 64 -1.26 18.58 -0.88
C LEU A 64 -2.45 17.96 -0.14
N GLN A 65 -3.69 18.37 -0.47
CA GLN A 65 -4.88 17.80 0.13
C GLN A 65 -5.02 16.31 -0.18
N TRP A 66 -4.78 15.87 -1.42
CA TRP A 66 -4.77 14.44 -1.76
C TRP A 66 -3.68 13.66 -1.02
N THR A 67 -2.50 14.24 -0.83
CA THR A 67 -1.43 13.65 -0.03
C THR A 67 -1.86 13.49 1.44
N HIS A 68 -2.51 14.50 2.01
CA HIS A 68 -3.06 14.42 3.37
C HIS A 68 -4.21 13.41 3.47
N ILE A 69 -5.12 13.36 2.49
CA ILE A 69 -6.20 12.38 2.41
C ILE A 69 -5.61 10.96 2.41
N GLN A 70 -4.62 10.68 1.55
CA GLN A 70 -3.93 9.38 1.52
C GLN A 70 -3.24 9.08 2.86
N THR A 71 -2.61 10.08 3.48
CA THR A 71 -1.95 9.91 4.79
C THR A 71 -2.94 9.48 5.87
N VAL A 72 -4.09 10.16 5.99
CA VAL A 72 -5.13 9.81 6.97
C VAL A 72 -5.76 8.46 6.62
N LEU A 73 -6.09 8.24 5.34
CA LEU A 73 -6.66 7.00 4.85
C LEU A 73 -5.78 5.80 5.17
N PHE A 74 -4.50 5.83 4.82
CA PHE A 74 -3.60 4.71 5.11
C PHE A 74 -3.43 4.49 6.60
N ALA A 75 -3.35 5.57 7.39
CA ALA A 75 -3.16 5.48 8.82
C ALA A 75 -4.35 4.86 9.57
N ASN A 76 -5.56 4.99 9.03
CA ASN A 76 -6.80 4.57 9.68
C ASN A 76 -7.64 3.61 8.83
N ALA A 77 -7.06 3.01 7.78
CA ALA A 77 -7.78 2.21 6.79
C ALA A 77 -8.64 1.10 7.41
N GLY A 78 -8.16 0.45 8.49
CA GLY A 78 -8.91 -0.60 9.18
C GLY A 78 -10.23 -0.11 9.80
N ILE A 79 -10.32 1.17 10.15
CA ILE A 79 -11.53 1.79 10.71
C ILE A 79 -12.35 2.41 9.58
N ASP A 80 -11.73 3.29 8.79
CA ASP A 80 -12.45 4.10 7.81
C ASP A 80 -13.00 3.26 6.67
N LEU A 81 -12.35 2.14 6.35
CA LEU A 81 -12.81 1.26 5.29
C LEU A 81 -13.73 0.14 5.76
N ALA A 82 -13.84 -0.12 7.08
CA ALA A 82 -14.66 -1.19 7.64
C ALA A 82 -16.12 -1.25 7.13
N PRO A 83 -16.81 -0.12 6.86
CA PRO A 83 -18.17 -0.14 6.32
C PRO A 83 -18.29 -0.66 4.88
N TYR A 84 -17.20 -0.68 4.11
CA TYR A 84 -17.20 -1.01 2.68
C TYR A 84 -16.85 -2.49 2.43
N SER A 85 -17.49 -3.06 1.41
CA SER A 85 -17.17 -4.41 0.92
C SER A 85 -15.78 -4.48 0.30
N ASP A 86 -15.19 -5.68 0.22
CA ASP A 86 -13.88 -5.87 -0.41
C ASP A 86 -13.87 -5.44 -1.88
N GLU A 87 -15.01 -5.57 -2.57
CA GLU A 87 -15.15 -5.09 -3.95
C GLU A 87 -15.07 -3.56 -4.04
N GLN A 88 -15.74 -2.84 -3.15
CA GLN A 88 -15.66 -1.38 -3.07
C GLN A 88 -14.26 -0.90 -2.69
N VAL A 89 -13.66 -1.55 -1.68
CA VAL A 89 -12.29 -1.23 -1.24
C VAL A 89 -11.30 -1.47 -2.37
N GLY A 90 -11.41 -2.60 -3.08
CA GLY A 90 -10.57 -2.89 -4.24
C GLY A 90 -10.67 -1.83 -5.33
N MET A 91 -11.88 -1.40 -5.69
CA MET A 91 -12.06 -0.33 -6.68
C MET A 91 -11.47 1.01 -6.23
N GLY A 92 -11.77 1.43 -5.00
CA GLY A 92 -11.26 2.70 -4.47
C GLY A 92 -9.73 2.71 -4.37
N LEU A 93 -9.12 1.61 -3.92
CA LEU A 93 -7.67 1.49 -3.87
C LEU A 93 -7.03 1.47 -5.26
N THR A 94 -7.64 0.83 -6.26
CA THR A 94 -7.17 0.90 -7.64
C THR A 94 -7.13 2.34 -8.15
N HIS A 95 -8.15 3.16 -7.84
CA HIS A 95 -8.16 4.58 -8.19
C HIS A 95 -7.08 5.40 -7.45
N VAL A 96 -6.78 5.05 -6.19
CA VAL A 96 -5.71 5.69 -5.41
C VAL A 96 -4.32 5.36 -5.97
N MET A 97 -4.09 4.12 -6.42
CA MET A 97 -2.75 3.65 -6.79
C MET A 97 -2.43 3.76 -8.30
N SER A 98 -3.43 3.67 -9.18
CA SER A 98 -3.19 3.52 -10.62
C SER A 98 -3.34 4.82 -11.39
N ASN A 99 -2.29 5.23 -12.10
CA ASN A 99 -2.35 6.38 -13.00
C ASN A 99 -3.23 6.15 -14.24
N ASN A 100 -3.60 4.90 -14.52
CA ASN A 100 -4.61 4.56 -15.52
C ASN A 100 -6.04 4.75 -15.01
N ALA A 101 -6.22 4.93 -13.71
CA ALA A 101 -7.51 5.17 -13.08
C ALA A 101 -7.70 6.64 -12.65
N GLY A 102 -6.65 7.45 -12.60
CA GLY A 102 -6.71 8.89 -12.28
C GLY A 102 -5.36 9.42 -11.81
N ASP A 103 -5.29 10.71 -11.47
CA ASP A 103 -4.01 11.36 -11.13
C ASP A 103 -3.62 11.25 -9.65
N ILE A 104 -4.48 10.71 -8.77
CA ILE A 104 -4.23 10.55 -7.33
C ILE A 104 -2.82 9.98 -7.00
N PRO A 105 -2.31 8.92 -7.66
CA PRO A 105 -1.00 8.38 -7.30
C PRO A 105 0.17 9.31 -7.65
N LEU A 106 -0.04 10.35 -8.46
CA LEU A 106 1.00 11.33 -8.78
C LEU A 106 1.10 12.44 -7.72
N MET A 107 0.08 12.61 -6.87
CA MET A 107 -0.08 13.78 -6.00
C MET A 107 1.08 13.96 -5.02
N ALA A 108 1.56 12.89 -4.39
CA ALA A 108 2.65 12.97 -3.42
C ALA A 108 4.02 13.29 -4.05
N ALA A 109 4.16 13.15 -5.36
CA ALA A 109 5.35 13.50 -6.13
C ALA A 109 5.25 14.89 -6.78
N ASP A 110 4.13 15.58 -6.64
CA ASP A 110 3.93 16.91 -7.21
C ASP A 110 4.87 17.94 -6.54
N PRO A 111 5.51 18.86 -7.30
CA PRO A 111 6.43 19.85 -6.75
C PRO A 111 5.84 20.79 -5.68
N SER A 112 4.51 20.94 -5.64
CA SER A 112 3.81 21.73 -4.63
C SER A 112 3.68 21.04 -3.28
N VAL A 113 3.93 19.73 -3.21
CA VAL A 113 3.84 18.95 -1.97
C VAL A 113 5.19 18.97 -1.23
N PRO A 114 5.24 19.47 0.01
CA PRO A 114 6.47 19.40 0.80
C PRO A 114 6.89 17.94 1.03
N LEU A 115 8.19 17.66 0.90
CA LEU A 115 8.73 16.32 1.13
C LEU A 115 8.30 15.74 2.49
N ALA A 116 8.21 16.58 3.53
CA ALA A 116 7.77 16.14 4.85
C ALA A 116 6.35 15.55 4.84
N ASP A 117 5.42 16.10 4.06
CA ASP A 117 4.06 15.59 3.93
C ASP A 117 4.02 14.30 3.12
N ALA A 118 4.75 14.23 2.00
CA ALA A 118 4.91 13.02 1.22
C ALA A 118 5.51 11.87 2.06
N MET A 119 6.51 12.18 2.90
CA MET A 119 7.11 11.19 3.80
C MET A 119 6.14 10.73 4.90
N ARG A 120 5.25 11.60 5.41
CA ARG A 120 4.21 11.19 6.37
C ARG A 120 3.22 10.21 5.73
N MET A 121 2.81 10.46 4.48
CA MET A 121 1.96 9.54 3.72
C MET A 121 2.62 8.16 3.62
N LEU A 122 3.89 8.13 3.21
CA LEU A 122 4.63 6.89 3.06
C LEU A 122 4.86 6.15 4.40
N GLN A 123 5.04 6.89 5.50
CA GLN A 123 5.14 6.33 6.84
C GLN A 123 3.80 5.76 7.36
N ALA A 124 2.66 6.28 6.87
CA ALA A 124 1.34 5.76 7.18
C ALA A 124 1.00 4.50 6.35
N PHE A 125 1.57 4.38 5.16
CA PHE A 125 1.28 3.31 4.19
C PHE A 125 1.33 1.88 4.75
N PRO A 126 2.29 1.48 5.62
CA PRO A 126 2.29 0.16 6.26
C PRO A 126 0.98 -0.22 6.98
N ARG A 127 0.25 0.76 7.52
CA ARG A 127 -1.02 0.51 8.23
C ARG A 127 -2.15 0.10 7.31
N LEU A 128 -2.17 0.56 6.05
CA LEU A 128 -3.12 0.05 5.06
C LEU A 128 -3.01 -1.48 4.95
N TRP A 129 -1.77 -1.98 4.91
CA TRP A 129 -1.48 -3.40 4.76
C TRP A 129 -1.79 -4.21 6.01
N SER A 130 -1.37 -3.73 7.19
CA SER A 130 -1.54 -4.46 8.45
C SER A 130 -2.94 -4.34 9.05
N ASP A 131 -3.56 -3.17 8.99
CA ASP A 131 -4.81 -2.89 9.70
C ASP A 131 -6.05 -3.08 8.80
N CYS A 132 -5.91 -3.07 7.47
CA CYS A 132 -7.04 -3.24 6.54
C CYS A 132 -6.89 -4.47 5.62
N ILE A 133 -5.87 -4.49 4.76
CA ILE A 133 -5.73 -5.54 3.73
C ILE A 133 -5.49 -6.91 4.36
N GLY A 134 -4.55 -6.99 5.31
CA GLY A 134 -4.19 -8.22 6.00
C GLY A 134 -5.41 -8.94 6.61
N PRO A 135 -6.21 -8.28 7.46
CA PRO A 135 -7.42 -8.87 8.03
C PRO A 135 -8.46 -9.29 6.99
N ARG A 136 -8.65 -8.50 5.93
CA ARG A 136 -9.63 -8.80 4.86
C ARG A 136 -9.23 -10.02 4.04
N LEU A 137 -7.96 -10.16 3.71
CA LEU A 137 -7.45 -11.24 2.85
C LEU A 137 -6.83 -12.42 3.63
N ALA A 138 -6.84 -12.41 4.97
CA ALA A 138 -6.23 -13.47 5.78
C ALA A 138 -6.82 -14.88 5.53
N HIS A 139 -8.06 -14.94 5.03
CA HIS A 139 -8.76 -16.18 4.74
C HIS A 139 -8.59 -16.66 3.29
N VAL A 140 -7.95 -15.85 2.43
CA VAL A 140 -7.71 -16.15 1.03
C VAL A 140 -6.47 -17.05 0.91
N HIS A 141 -6.57 -18.05 0.04
CA HIS A 141 -5.46 -18.93 -0.29
C HIS A 141 -5.59 -19.34 -1.75
N GLU A 142 -5.17 -18.44 -2.64
CA GLU A 142 -5.15 -18.68 -4.08
C GLU A 142 -3.72 -18.73 -4.62
N SER A 143 -3.57 -19.22 -5.85
CA SER A 143 -2.27 -19.25 -6.51
C SER A 143 -1.75 -17.82 -6.74
N ILE A 144 -0.43 -17.64 -6.70
CA ILE A 144 0.14 -16.32 -6.93
C ILE A 144 -0.16 -15.89 -8.37
N GLY A 145 -0.69 -14.68 -8.53
CA GLY A 145 -1.12 -14.14 -9.82
C GLY A 145 -2.57 -14.46 -10.20
N SER A 146 -3.31 -15.26 -9.42
CA SER A 146 -4.77 -15.27 -9.54
C SER A 146 -5.39 -14.13 -8.72
N SER A 147 -6.39 -13.45 -9.27
CA SER A 147 -7.06 -12.34 -8.59
C SER A 147 -8.19 -12.84 -7.69
N SER A 148 -8.02 -12.69 -6.39
CA SER A 148 -9.04 -12.98 -5.37
C SER A 148 -10.05 -11.84 -5.27
N GLY A 149 -10.74 -11.56 -6.38
CA GLY A 149 -11.62 -10.40 -6.51
C GLY A 149 -10.86 -9.08 -6.66
N ARG A 150 -11.58 -7.96 -6.58
CA ARG A 150 -11.01 -6.63 -6.85
C ARG A 150 -9.98 -6.19 -5.81
N LEU A 151 -10.18 -6.55 -4.53
CA LEU A 151 -9.20 -6.22 -3.49
C LEU A 151 -7.88 -6.99 -3.70
N GLY A 152 -7.96 -8.29 -3.97
CA GLY A 152 -6.79 -9.10 -4.28
C GLY A 152 -6.03 -8.57 -5.51
N TYR A 153 -6.77 -8.19 -6.56
CA TYR A 153 -6.20 -7.53 -7.74
C TYR A 153 -5.46 -6.23 -7.39
N ALA A 154 -6.10 -5.33 -6.63
CA ALA A 154 -5.48 -4.07 -6.21
C ALA A 154 -4.19 -4.31 -5.40
N CYS A 155 -4.20 -5.30 -4.51
CA CYS A 155 -3.03 -5.66 -3.72
C CYS A 155 -1.88 -6.19 -4.59
N TYR A 156 -2.19 -7.05 -5.56
CA TYR A 156 -1.20 -7.63 -6.47
C TYR A 156 -0.56 -6.55 -7.35
N MET A 157 -1.39 -5.73 -7.99
CA MET A 157 -0.97 -4.75 -9.00
C MET A 157 -0.36 -3.48 -8.42
N TRP A 158 -0.40 -3.28 -7.10
CA TRP A 158 -0.05 -1.99 -6.49
C TRP A 158 1.31 -1.48 -6.99
N PHE A 159 2.34 -2.32 -6.94
CA PHE A 159 3.69 -1.88 -7.29
C PHE A 159 3.97 -1.89 -8.80
N ASP A 160 3.13 -2.50 -9.64
CA ASP A 160 3.23 -2.38 -11.10
C ASP A 160 2.77 -1.02 -11.61
N VAL A 161 1.73 -0.47 -10.99
CA VAL A 161 1.01 0.70 -11.52
C VAL A 161 1.14 1.94 -10.67
N TRP A 162 1.88 1.89 -9.54
CA TRP A 162 2.04 3.02 -8.63
C TRP A 162 3.28 3.87 -8.98
N PRO A 163 3.13 4.97 -9.73
CA PRO A 163 4.25 5.76 -10.25
C PRO A 163 5.05 6.49 -9.16
N THR A 164 4.51 6.67 -7.96
CA THR A 164 5.11 7.51 -6.92
C THR A 164 6.50 7.01 -6.54
N PHE A 165 6.69 5.70 -6.45
CA PHE A 165 8.00 5.14 -6.15
C PHE A 165 9.03 5.52 -7.21
N TRP A 166 8.71 5.22 -8.47
CA TRP A 166 9.60 5.52 -9.58
C TRP A 166 9.99 7.00 -9.58
N ASN A 167 9.03 7.91 -9.46
CA ASN A 167 9.29 9.35 -9.53
C ASN A 167 10.19 9.86 -8.39
N ALA A 168 10.06 9.28 -7.18
CA ALA A 168 10.83 9.68 -6.01
C ALA A 168 12.07 8.82 -5.72
N ARG A 169 12.39 7.82 -6.56
CA ARG A 169 13.50 6.86 -6.34
C ARG A 169 14.88 7.47 -6.12
N HIS A 170 15.09 8.71 -6.55
CA HIS A 170 16.35 9.44 -6.38
C HIS A 170 16.50 10.05 -4.97
N ILE A 171 15.42 10.15 -4.19
CA ILE A 171 15.39 10.71 -2.83
C ILE A 171 15.80 9.62 -1.83
N PRO A 172 16.89 9.78 -1.06
CA PRO A 172 17.34 8.77 -0.09
C PRO A 172 16.29 8.39 0.96
N GLU A 173 15.60 9.39 1.53
CA GLU A 173 14.58 9.20 2.55
C GLU A 173 13.41 8.36 2.02
N TRP A 174 13.06 8.53 0.74
CA TRP A 174 12.02 7.76 0.08
C TRP A 174 12.40 6.29 -0.04
N ARG A 175 13.62 6.02 -0.51
CA ARG A 175 14.15 4.64 -0.60
C ARG A 175 14.17 3.96 0.76
N ASP A 176 14.55 4.68 1.80
CA ASP A 176 14.60 4.16 3.16
C ASP A 176 13.21 3.82 3.68
N ALA A 177 12.22 4.70 3.48
CA ALA A 177 10.86 4.45 3.93
C ALA A 177 10.19 3.32 3.13
N MET A 178 10.41 3.24 1.82
CA MET A 178 9.92 2.13 0.99
C MET A 178 10.53 0.78 1.39
N TRP A 179 11.82 0.77 1.72
CA TRP A 179 12.44 -0.41 2.30
C TRP A 179 11.74 -0.84 3.60
N GLN A 180 11.35 0.11 4.48
CA GLN A 180 10.58 -0.21 5.68
C GLN A 180 9.17 -0.74 5.36
N VAL A 181 8.50 -0.20 4.32
CA VAL A 181 7.20 -0.71 3.85
C VAL A 181 7.32 -2.18 3.46
N PHE A 182 8.27 -2.53 2.58
CA PHE A 182 8.45 -3.93 2.17
C PHE A 182 8.81 -4.83 3.36
N CYS A 183 9.70 -4.39 4.25
CA CYS A 183 10.03 -5.14 5.46
C CYS A 183 8.80 -5.43 6.32
N HIS A 184 7.92 -4.43 6.48
CA HIS A 184 6.69 -4.55 7.25
C HIS A 184 5.69 -5.49 6.57
N MET A 185 5.48 -5.36 5.26
CA MET A 185 4.56 -6.23 4.51
C MET A 185 4.94 -7.71 4.63
N LEU A 186 6.24 -8.03 4.63
CA LEU A 186 6.73 -9.40 4.86
C LEU A 186 6.45 -9.91 6.29
N GLU A 187 6.19 -9.04 7.26
CA GLU A 187 5.85 -9.39 8.65
C GLU A 187 4.35 -9.55 8.89
N VAL A 188 3.52 -9.00 8.00
CA VAL A 188 2.05 -9.16 8.10
C VAL A 188 1.72 -10.63 7.89
N PRO A 189 0.98 -11.29 8.81
CA PRO A 189 0.64 -12.71 8.71
C PRO A 189 -0.54 -12.94 7.73
N CYS A 190 -0.42 -12.39 6.52
CA CYS A 190 -1.36 -12.56 5.42
C CYS A 190 -0.54 -12.81 4.16
N ARG A 191 -0.78 -13.96 3.53
CA ARG A 191 -0.03 -14.40 2.34
C ARG A 191 -0.08 -13.36 1.23
N GLU A 192 -1.23 -12.75 0.99
CA GLU A 192 -1.39 -11.85 -0.16
C GLU A 192 -0.71 -10.49 0.06
N VAL A 193 -0.60 -10.05 1.33
CA VAL A 193 0.24 -8.91 1.69
C VAL A 193 1.73 -9.23 1.50
N GLN A 194 2.16 -10.44 1.86
CA GLN A 194 3.55 -10.87 1.66
C GLN A 194 3.87 -10.98 0.17
N VAL A 195 2.97 -11.54 -0.64
CA VAL A 195 3.10 -11.62 -2.10
C VAL A 195 3.22 -10.23 -2.70
N SER A 196 2.36 -9.28 -2.32
CA SER A 196 2.45 -7.89 -2.77
C SER A 196 3.79 -7.25 -2.38
N GLY A 197 4.26 -7.49 -1.14
CA GLY A 197 5.54 -6.97 -0.66
C GLY A 197 6.73 -7.54 -1.44
N LEU A 198 6.70 -8.83 -1.76
CA LEU A 198 7.69 -9.49 -2.63
C LEU A 198 7.62 -8.97 -4.06
N HIS A 199 6.42 -8.73 -4.57
CA HIS A 199 6.21 -8.18 -5.91
C HIS A 199 6.86 -6.79 -6.02
N GLY A 200 6.60 -5.91 -5.04
CA GLY A 200 7.26 -4.61 -4.93
C GLY A 200 8.78 -4.72 -4.76
N ILE A 201 9.31 -5.67 -3.99
CA ILE A 201 10.75 -5.95 -3.93
C ILE A 201 11.30 -6.33 -5.31
N GLY A 202 10.56 -7.12 -6.08
CA GLY A 202 10.96 -7.54 -7.42
C GLY A 202 11.10 -6.37 -8.39
N HIS A 203 10.10 -5.49 -8.44
CA HIS A 203 10.15 -4.31 -9.33
C HIS A 203 11.17 -3.27 -8.86
N GLU A 204 11.21 -3.00 -7.55
CA GLU A 204 11.84 -1.80 -7.02
C GLU A 204 13.14 -2.04 -6.25
N GLY A 205 13.46 -3.30 -5.94
CA GLY A 205 14.57 -3.68 -5.06
C GLY A 205 15.93 -3.14 -5.52
N SER A 206 16.17 -3.13 -6.84
CA SER A 206 17.41 -2.61 -7.42
C SER A 206 17.60 -1.10 -7.17
N HIS A 207 16.50 -0.35 -7.05
CA HIS A 207 16.49 1.09 -6.82
C HIS A 207 16.68 1.47 -5.36
N LEU A 208 16.46 0.54 -4.42
CA LEU A 208 16.68 0.78 -2.99
C LEU A 208 18.17 0.99 -2.64
N GLN A 209 19.10 0.54 -3.49
CA GLN A 209 20.55 0.56 -3.26
C GLN A 209 20.98 -0.18 -1.97
N ARG A 210 20.30 -1.28 -1.65
CA ARG A 210 20.52 -2.11 -0.44
C ARG A 210 20.58 -3.61 -0.77
N PRO A 211 21.42 -4.05 -1.75
CA PRO A 211 21.36 -5.41 -2.28
C PRO A 211 21.63 -6.48 -1.21
N ARG A 212 22.52 -6.19 -0.26
CA ARG A 212 22.86 -7.12 0.81
C ARG A 212 21.72 -7.27 1.82
N GLU A 213 21.17 -6.16 2.30
CA GLU A 213 20.08 -6.16 3.27
C GLU A 213 18.80 -6.78 2.66
N LEU A 214 18.55 -6.52 1.37
CA LEU A 214 17.46 -7.14 0.62
C LEU A 214 17.61 -8.65 0.59
N GLN A 215 18.78 -9.16 0.16
CA GLN A 215 19.06 -10.58 0.11
C GLN A 215 18.91 -11.25 1.48
N GLU A 216 19.54 -10.69 2.52
CA GLU A 216 19.48 -11.21 3.89
C GLU A 216 18.03 -11.26 4.41
N ARG A 217 17.22 -10.24 4.11
CA ARG A 217 15.82 -10.16 4.52
C ARG A 217 14.95 -11.18 3.81
N VAL A 218 15.09 -11.33 2.49
CA VAL A 218 14.31 -12.31 1.73
C VAL A 218 14.67 -13.73 2.15
N GLU A 219 15.95 -14.02 2.38
CA GLU A 219 16.36 -15.33 2.92
C GLU A 219 15.78 -15.60 4.31
N GLN A 220 15.75 -14.58 5.18
CA GLN A 220 15.10 -14.69 6.48
C GLN A 220 13.60 -14.98 6.33
N PHE A 221 12.93 -14.30 5.41
CA PHE A 221 11.52 -14.53 5.10
C PHE A 221 11.31 -15.97 4.61
N ILE A 222 12.08 -16.46 3.63
CA ILE A 222 11.99 -17.83 3.10
C ILE A 222 12.12 -18.88 4.22
N ARG A 223 13.03 -18.67 5.18
CA ARG A 223 13.19 -19.57 6.34
C ARG A 223 11.99 -19.57 7.29
N SER A 224 11.21 -18.49 7.29
CA SER A 224 10.01 -18.35 8.13
C SER A 224 8.73 -18.86 7.46
N VAL A 225 8.71 -18.97 6.13
CA VAL A 225 7.58 -19.51 5.36
C VAL A 225 7.36 -20.99 5.70
N PRO A 226 6.10 -21.43 5.89
CA PRO A 226 5.78 -22.84 6.17
C PRO A 226 6.44 -23.80 5.19
N ALA A 227 6.86 -24.97 5.69
CA ALA A 227 7.58 -25.96 4.89
C ALA A 227 6.85 -26.39 3.61
N HIS A 228 5.51 -26.36 3.62
CA HIS A 228 4.66 -26.81 2.50
C HIS A 228 4.33 -25.71 1.47
N ASP A 229 4.57 -24.42 1.76
CA ASP A 229 4.28 -23.34 0.80
C ASP A 229 5.51 -23.08 -0.09
N GLU A 230 5.78 -24.01 -1.00
CA GLU A 230 6.87 -23.89 -1.96
C GLU A 230 6.62 -22.79 -3.00
N GLU A 231 5.35 -22.49 -3.31
CA GLU A 231 4.99 -21.42 -4.25
C GLU A 231 5.48 -20.06 -3.73
N LEU A 232 5.18 -19.72 -2.47
CA LEU A 232 5.62 -18.47 -1.87
C LEU A 232 7.15 -18.40 -1.71
N LYS A 233 7.82 -19.50 -1.39
CA LYS A 233 9.29 -19.54 -1.34
C LYS A 233 9.92 -19.32 -2.71
N ASN A 234 9.37 -19.94 -3.76
CA ASN A 234 9.85 -19.77 -5.13
C ASN A 234 9.66 -18.33 -5.58
N TYR A 235 8.49 -17.77 -5.30
CA TYR A 235 8.20 -16.38 -5.60
C TYR A 235 9.13 -15.42 -4.87
N ALA A 236 9.41 -15.66 -3.59
CA ALA A 236 10.36 -14.85 -2.83
C ALA A 236 11.78 -14.90 -3.41
N ARG A 237 12.26 -16.08 -3.83
CA ARG A 237 13.55 -16.22 -4.53
C ARG A 237 13.56 -15.42 -5.84
N ALA A 238 12.48 -15.52 -6.61
CA ALA A 238 12.36 -14.81 -7.88
C ALA A 238 12.36 -13.27 -7.67
N ALA A 239 11.60 -12.79 -6.67
CA ALA A 239 11.57 -11.40 -6.26
C ALA A 239 12.95 -10.84 -5.87
N ALA A 240 13.77 -11.60 -5.12
CA ALA A 240 15.12 -11.15 -4.77
C ALA A 240 16.03 -10.88 -5.99
N HIS A 241 15.70 -11.49 -7.14
CA HIS A 241 16.41 -11.32 -8.40
C HIS A 241 15.69 -10.41 -9.40
N GLY A 242 14.62 -9.72 -8.97
CA GLY A 242 13.81 -8.87 -9.85
C GLY A 242 13.01 -9.65 -10.90
N MET A 243 12.72 -10.93 -10.64
CA MET A 243 11.98 -11.81 -11.56
C MET A 243 10.53 -11.98 -11.08
N VAL A 244 9.73 -10.93 -11.20
CA VAL A 244 8.29 -10.93 -10.93
C VAL A 244 7.52 -10.52 -12.18
N GLN A 245 6.24 -10.88 -12.26
CA GLN A 245 5.36 -10.63 -13.42
C GLN A 245 3.99 -10.19 -12.95
#